data_AF-A0A7Z8VJD1-F1
#
_entry.id   AF-A0A7Z8VJD1-F1
#
_cell.length_a   1.000
_cell.length_b   1.000
_cell.length_c   1.000
_cell.angle_alpha   90.00
_cell.angle_beta   90.00
_cell.angle_gamma   90.00
#
_symmetry.space_group_name_H-M   'P 1'
#
loop_
_entity.id
_entity.type
_entity.pdbx_description
1 polymer ?
#
loop_
_entity_poly.entity_id
_entity_poly.type
_entity_poly.pdbx_seq_one_letter_code
_entity_poly.pdbx_strand_id
1 'polypeptide(L)'
;MEAEKFNNLCSHYKDTFDNHKTSIKQRDTLFYLLLPILAVFTLQLTTENVVATAIEQYVQSSSGIKIGNNLEFISTLLWLLLLGFTTRYFQVVVEIDRQYEYLHSVEKQLNNFYKGTKAFT
;
A
#
# COMPACT_ATOMS: atom_id res chain seq x y z
N MET A 1 -13.35 26.37 -27.37
CA MET A 1 -13.84 24.98 -27.43
C MET A 1 -12.73 23.94 -27.59
N GLU A 2 -11.98 23.85 -28.69
CA GLU A 2 -10.88 22.85 -28.81
C GLU A 2 -9.70 23.11 -27.84
N ALA A 3 -9.29 24.37 -27.70
CA ALA A 3 -8.22 24.75 -26.76
C ALA A 3 -8.60 24.52 -25.29
N GLU A 4 -9.87 24.77 -24.91
CA GLU A 4 -10.37 24.50 -23.56
C GLU A 4 -10.41 23.00 -23.27
N LYS A 5 -10.86 22.19 -24.24
CA LYS A 5 -10.87 20.73 -24.11
C LYS A 5 -9.45 20.18 -23.94
N PHE A 6 -8.49 20.70 -24.70
CA PHE A 6 -7.08 20.35 -24.57
C PHE A 6 -6.52 20.73 -23.19
N ASN A 7 -6.76 21.96 -22.73
CA ASN A 7 -6.31 22.42 -21.41
C ASN A 7 -6.90 21.59 -20.27
N ASN A 8 -8.20 21.26 -20.35
CA ASN A 8 -8.86 20.39 -19.37
C ASN A 8 -8.23 18.99 -19.36
N LEU A 9 -7.91 18.44 -20.53
CA LEU A 9 -7.26 17.12 -20.63
C LEU A 9 -5.84 17.14 -20.05
N CYS A 10 -5.07 18.20 -20.29
CA CYS A 10 -3.75 18.40 -19.70
C CYS A 10 -3.81 18.53 -18.17
N SER A 11 -4.77 19.29 -17.64
CA SER A 11 -4.99 19.39 -16.19
C SER A 11 -5.36 18.03 -15.60
N HIS A 12 -6.31 17.34 -16.23
CA HIS A 12 -6.76 16.02 -15.79
C HIS A 12 -5.64 14.97 -15.81
N TYR A 13 -4.79 15.00 -16.83
CA TYR A 13 -3.58 14.15 -16.89
C TYR A 13 -2.65 14.42 -15.71
N LYS A 14 -2.35 15.70 -15.44
CA LYS A 14 -1.49 16.09 -14.32
C LYS A 14 -2.04 15.61 -12.99
N ASP A 15 -3.33 15.84 -12.73
CA ASP A 15 -4.00 15.43 -11.50
C ASP A 15 -4.02 13.90 -11.35
N THR A 16 -4.29 13.19 -12.44
CA THR A 16 -4.26 11.71 -12.48
C THR A 16 -2.86 11.18 -12.19
N PHE A 17 -1.82 11.79 -12.77
CA PHE A 17 -0.43 11.41 -12.53
C PHE A 17 0.00 11.66 -11.08
N ASP A 18 -0.41 12.78 -10.48
CA ASP A 18 -0.12 13.09 -9.08
C ASP A 18 -0.81 12.11 -8.12
N ASN A 19 -2.05 11.72 -8.42
CA ASN A 19 -2.76 10.66 -7.70
C ASN A 19 -2.01 9.33 -7.81
N HIS A 20 -1.56 8.98 -9.02
CA HIS A 20 -0.83 7.75 -9.27
C HIS A 20 0.50 7.66 -8.50
N LYS A 21 1.27 8.76 -8.49
CA LYS A 21 2.49 8.89 -7.70
C LYS A 21 2.21 8.72 -6.21
N THR A 22 1.07 9.20 -5.73
CA THR A 22 0.65 9.05 -4.33
C THR A 22 0.32 7.59 -4.01
N SER A 23 -0.42 6.88 -4.86
CA SER A 23 -0.70 5.45 -4.67
C SER A 23 0.58 4.61 -4.66
N ILE A 24 1.57 4.92 -5.51
CA ILE A 24 2.90 4.26 -5.49
C ILE A 24 3.61 4.46 -4.14
N LYS A 25 3.64 5.69 -3.60
CA LYS A 25 4.23 5.95 -2.27
C LYS A 25 3.52 5.19 -1.15
N GLN A 26 2.19 5.06 -1.25
CA GLN A 26 1.42 4.28 -0.28
C GLN A 26 1.79 2.80 -0.32
N ARG A 27 1.95 2.22 -1.53
CA ARG A 27 2.44 0.84 -1.71
C ARG A 27 3.79 0.66 -1.03
N ASP A 28 4.75 1.55 -1.27
CA ASP A 28 6.10 1.44 -0.72
C ASP A 28 6.08 1.54 0.82
N THR A 29 5.27 2.45 1.36
CA THR A 29 5.08 2.58 2.81
C THR A 29 4.51 1.29 3.42
N LEU A 30 3.50 0.70 2.79
CA LEU A 30 2.91 -0.57 3.22
C LEU A 30 3.90 -1.73 3.11
N PHE A 31 4.73 -1.75 2.06
CA PHE A 31 5.78 -2.76 1.90
C PHE A 31 6.77 -2.71 3.07
N TYR A 32 7.30 -1.52 3.39
CA TYR A 32 8.23 -1.36 4.50
C TYR A 32 7.60 -1.68 5.87
N LEU A 33 6.29 -1.47 6.02
CA LEU A 33 5.55 -1.85 7.23
C LEU A 33 5.31 -3.37 7.31
N LEU A 34 5.08 -4.04 6.17
CA LEU A 34 4.90 -5.49 6.11
C LEU A 34 6.17 -6.27 6.46
N LEU A 35 7.36 -5.77 6.13
CA LEU A 35 8.64 -6.44 6.43
C LEU A 35 8.82 -6.82 7.92
N PRO A 36 8.70 -5.89 8.90
CA PRO A 36 8.81 -6.24 10.31
C PRO A 36 7.67 -7.15 10.79
N ILE A 37 6.44 -6.97 10.27
CA ILE A 37 5.31 -7.87 10.60
C ILE A 37 5.65 -9.30 10.17
N LEU A 38 6.14 -9.49 8.94
CA LEU A 38 6.55 -10.80 8.43
C LEU A 38 7.71 -11.39 9.22
N ALA A 39 8.68 -10.58 9.64
CA ALA A 39 9.79 -11.03 10.47
C ALA A 39 9.30 -11.54 11.83
N VAL A 40 8.46 -10.76 12.54
CA VAL A 40 7.86 -11.16 13.83
C VAL A 40 6.98 -12.39 13.66
N PHE A 41 6.18 -12.45 12.60
CA PHE A 41 5.32 -13.58 12.30
C PHE A 41 6.14 -14.87 12.05
N THR A 42 7.25 -14.77 11.31
CA THR A 42 8.16 -15.91 11.09
C THR A 42 8.81 -16.39 12.39
N LEU A 43 9.16 -15.46 13.28
CA LEU A 43 9.66 -15.78 14.62
C LEU A 43 8.58 -16.45 15.49
N GLN A 44 7.31 -16.03 15.38
CA GLN A 44 6.19 -16.65 16.09
C GLN A 44 6.02 -18.12 15.66
N LEU A 45 6.13 -18.41 14.36
CA LEU A 45 6.01 -19.78 13.83
C LEU A 45 7.13 -20.72 14.30
N THR A 46 8.33 -20.18 14.60
CA THR A 46 9.50 -20.98 15.00
C THR A 46 9.71 -21.02 16.51
N THR A 47 9.33 -19.97 17.22
CA THR A 47 9.63 -19.76 18.65
C THR A 47 8.47 -19.05 19.38
N GLU A 48 7.28 -19.65 19.34
CA GLU A 48 6.03 -19.05 19.83
C GLU A 48 6.13 -18.48 21.26
N ASN A 49 6.72 -19.25 22.19
CA ASN A 49 6.90 -18.84 23.58
C ASN A 49 7.77 -17.58 23.74
N VAL A 50 8.80 -17.42 22.91
CA VAL A 50 9.74 -16.30 22.99
C VAL A 50 9.05 -15.00 22.58
N VAL A 51 8.32 -15.04 21.46
CA VAL A 51 7.62 -13.88 20.92
C VAL A 51 6.48 -13.45 21.85
N ALA A 52 5.70 -14.39 22.37
CA ALA A 52 4.63 -14.08 23.30
C ALA A 52 5.13 -13.48 24.63
N THR A 53 6.22 -14.02 25.19
CA THR A 53 6.85 -13.46 26.38
C THR A 53 7.39 -12.05 26.13
N ALA A 54 8.00 -11.81 24.97
CA ALA A 54 8.50 -10.48 24.60
C ALA A 54 7.35 -9.45 24.46
N ILE A 55 6.24 -9.86 23.85
CA ILE A 55 5.04 -9.03 23.72
C ILE A 55 4.43 -8.75 25.09
N GLU A 56 4.31 -9.75 25.97
CA GLU A 56 3.79 -9.57 27.32
C GLU A 56 4.65 -8.58 28.13
N GLN A 57 5.99 -8.73 28.09
CA GLN A 57 6.91 -7.80 28.75
C GLN A 57 6.81 -6.37 28.19
N TYR A 58 6.67 -6.24 26.87
CA TYR A 58 6.51 -4.93 26.22
C TYR A 58 5.19 -4.26 26.63
N VAL A 59 4.08 -4.98 26.60
CA VAL A 59 2.78 -4.42 27.00
C VAL A 59 2.76 -4.09 28.49
N GLN A 60 3.32 -4.96 29.34
CA GLN A 60 3.38 -4.71 30.78
C GLN A 60 4.21 -3.48 31.10
N SER A 61 5.36 -3.29 30.43
CA SER A 61 6.20 -2.10 30.62
C SER A 61 5.57 -0.82 30.07
N SER A 62 4.82 -0.89 28.97
CA SER A 62 4.20 0.28 28.34
C SER A 62 2.88 0.69 29.00
N SER A 63 2.07 -0.24 29.51
CA SER A 63 0.67 0.02 29.92
C SER A 63 0.34 -0.43 31.34
N GLY A 64 1.22 -1.21 31.98
CA GLY A 64 0.95 -1.83 33.29
C GLY A 64 -0.06 -2.99 33.24
N ILE A 65 -0.63 -3.29 32.07
CA ILE A 65 -1.62 -4.36 31.88
C ILE A 65 -0.91 -5.71 31.73
N LYS A 66 -1.37 -6.72 32.46
CA LYS A 66 -0.96 -8.12 32.28
C LYS A 66 -1.99 -8.82 31.40
N ILE A 67 -1.62 -9.08 30.15
CA ILE A 67 -2.46 -9.83 29.21
C ILE A 67 -2.44 -11.33 29.56
N GLY A 68 -1.46 -11.78 30.34
CA GLY A 68 -1.18 -13.19 30.54
C GLY A 68 -0.59 -13.81 29.28
N ASN A 69 0.17 -14.88 29.42
CA ASN A 69 0.82 -15.55 28.30
C ASN A 69 -0.17 -16.39 27.46
N ASN A 70 -1.25 -15.77 26.98
CA ASN A 70 -2.23 -16.42 26.10
C ASN A 70 -1.70 -16.42 24.66
N LEU A 71 -0.89 -17.44 24.37
CA LEU A 71 -0.23 -17.67 23.08
C LEU A 71 -1.22 -17.63 21.90
N GLU A 72 -2.40 -18.24 22.08
CA GLU A 72 -3.44 -18.31 21.05
C GLU A 72 -4.00 -16.92 20.70
N PHE A 73 -4.19 -16.06 21.70
CA PHE A 73 -4.66 -14.69 21.49
C PHE A 73 -3.64 -13.86 20.69
N ILE A 74 -2.37 -13.93 21.07
CA ILE A 74 -1.27 -13.21 20.40
C ILE A 74 -1.10 -13.71 18.96
N SER A 75 -1.11 -15.03 18.77
CA SER A 75 -1.03 -15.66 17.45
C SER A 75 -2.18 -15.20 16.55
N THR A 76 -3.42 -15.24 17.05
CA THR A 76 -4.61 -14.77 16.31
C THR A 76 -4.51 -13.29 15.92
N LEU A 77 -4.03 -12.44 16.83
CA LEU A 77 -3.85 -11.02 16.55
C LEU A 77 -2.79 -10.78 15.46
N LEU A 78 -1.67 -11.51 15.50
CA LEU A 78 -0.63 -11.45 14.47
C LEU A 78 -1.16 -11.92 13.11
N TRP A 79 -1.97 -12.97 13.07
CA TRP A 79 -2.66 -13.42 11.85
C TRP A 79 -3.59 -12.34 11.28
N LEU A 80 -4.40 -11.69 12.12
CA LEU A 80 -5.30 -10.63 11.69
C LEU A 80 -4.54 -9.40 11.17
N LEU A 81 -3.44 -9.02 11.83
CA LEU A 81 -2.55 -7.96 11.36
C LEU A 81 -1.96 -8.30 9.99
N LEU A 82 -1.40 -9.50 9.85
CA LEU A 82 -0.82 -9.94 8.60
C LEU A 82 -1.85 -9.95 7.47
N LEU A 83 -3.05 -10.48 7.73
CA LEU A 83 -4.15 -10.50 6.76
C LEU A 83 -4.54 -9.07 6.36
N GLY A 84 -4.80 -8.20 7.34
CA GLY A 84 -5.24 -6.82 7.07
C GLY A 84 -4.23 -6.02 6.26
N PHE A 85 -2.95 -6.04 6.64
CA PHE A 85 -1.90 -5.32 5.93
C PHE A 85 -1.63 -5.90 4.55
N THR A 86 -1.62 -7.23 4.42
CA THR A 86 -1.43 -7.90 3.12
C THR A 86 -2.58 -7.59 2.16
N THR A 87 -3.83 -7.68 2.63
CA THR A 87 -5.01 -7.32 1.82
C THR A 87 -4.96 -5.86 1.41
N ARG A 88 -4.62 -4.94 2.32
CA ARG A 88 -4.50 -3.51 1.99
C ARG A 88 -3.39 -3.26 0.97
N TYR A 89 -2.27 -3.95 1.10
CA TYR A 89 -1.17 -3.87 0.13
C TYR A 89 -1.63 -4.30 -1.28
N PHE A 90 -2.31 -5.44 -1.40
CA PHE A 90 -2.83 -5.90 -2.68
C PHE A 90 -3.88 -4.96 -3.28
N GLN A 91 -4.76 -4.38 -2.45
CA GLN A 91 -5.71 -3.36 -2.92
C GLN A 91 -5.01 -2.17 -3.58
N VAL A 92 -3.93 -1.67 -2.96
CA VAL A 92 -3.15 -0.55 -3.52
C VAL A 92 -2.43 -0.96 -4.81
N VAL A 93 -1.88 -2.18 -4.88
CA VAL A 93 -1.25 -2.69 -6.12
C VAL A 93 -2.25 -2.75 -7.26
N VAL A 94 -3.46 -3.28 -7.03
CA VAL A 94 -4.52 -3.34 -8.04
C VAL A 94 -5.00 -1.93 -8.44
N GLU A 95 -5.06 -1.00 -7.49
CA GLU A 95 -5.40 0.40 -7.78
C GLU A 95 -4.36 1.05 -8.70
N ILE A 96 -3.07 0.85 -8.43
CA ILE A 96 -1.96 1.35 -9.26
C ILE A 96 -2.07 0.80 -10.68
N ASP A 97 -2.34 -0.50 -10.83
CA ASP A 97 -2.47 -1.16 -12.14
C ASP A 97 -3.61 -0.56 -12.97
N ARG A 98 -4.78 -0.38 -12.36
CA ARG A 98 -5.93 0.28 -12.99
C ARG A 98 -5.64 1.73 -13.37
N GLN A 99 -4.90 2.47 -12.53
CA GLN A 99 -4.52 3.85 -12.81
C GLN A 99 -3.53 3.93 -14.00
N TYR A 100 -2.62 2.97 -14.14
CA TYR A 100 -1.70 2.91 -15.29
C TYR A 100 -2.45 2.77 -16.62
N GLU A 101 -3.39 1.83 -16.70
CA GLU A 101 -4.20 1.65 -17.92
C GLU A 101 -4.97 2.93 -18.26
N TYR A 102 -5.55 3.57 -17.24
CA TYR A 102 -6.28 4.82 -17.41
C TYR A 102 -5.38 5.96 -17.86
N LEU A 103 -4.20 6.12 -17.26
CA LEU A 103 -3.22 7.15 -17.62
C LEU A 103 -2.81 7.02 -19.09
N HIS A 104 -2.54 5.79 -19.54
CA HIS A 104 -2.21 5.52 -20.94
C HIS A 104 -3.37 5.86 -21.91
N SER A 105 -4.61 5.63 -21.47
CA SER A 105 -5.80 6.05 -22.24
C SER A 105 -5.91 7.57 -22.39
N VAL A 106 -5.50 8.33 -21.37
CA VAL A 106 -5.46 9.81 -21.41
C VAL A 106 -4.31 10.29 -22.28
N GLU A 107 -3.13 9.69 -22.17
CA GLU A 107 -1.97 9.97 -23.02
C GLU A 107 -2.27 9.74 -24.51
N LYS A 108 -2.99 8.66 -24.84
CA LYS A 108 -3.45 8.40 -26.20
C LYS A 108 -4.40 9.50 -26.71
N GLN A 109 -5.28 10.01 -25.86
CA GLN A 109 -6.15 11.14 -26.21
C GLN A 109 -5.36 12.42 -26.41
N LEU A 110 -4.35 12.69 -25.56
CA LEU A 110 -3.46 13.85 -25.69
C LEU A 110 -2.64 13.80 -26.98
N ASN A 111 -2.11 12.64 -27.35
CA ASN A 111 -1.35 12.46 -28.58
C ASN A 111 -2.13 12.86 -29.85
N ASN A 112 -3.46 12.74 -29.85
CA ASN A 112 -4.28 13.19 -31.00
C ASN A 112 -4.21 14.71 -31.24
N PHE A 113 -3.84 15.50 -30.22
CA PHE A 113 -3.63 16.94 -30.35
C PHE A 113 -2.22 17.29 -30.88
N TYR A 114 -1.26 16.36 -30.84
CA TYR A 114 0.10 16.52 -31.34
C TYR A 114 0.23 15.85 -32.72
N LYS A 115 -0.01 16.62 -33.80
CA LYS A 115 0.13 16.10 -35.17
C LYS A 115 1.60 15.85 -35.51
N GLY A 116 1.92 14.62 -35.91
CA GLY A 116 3.24 14.25 -36.44
C GLY A 116 4.32 13.93 -35.41
N THR A 117 4.01 13.99 -34.11
CA THR A 117 4.94 13.61 -33.03
C THR A 117 4.22 12.83 -31.94
N LYS A 118 4.85 11.78 -31.42
CA LYS A 118 4.36 11.05 -30.24
C LYS A 118 4.90 11.75 -28.99
N ALA A 119 4.05 12.51 -28.32
CA ALA A 119 4.43 13.28 -27.13
C ALA A 119 4.53 12.39 -25.87
N PHE A 120 3.68 11.36 -25.80
CA PHE A 120 3.60 10.41 -24.68
C PHE A 120 3.67 8.97 -25.21
N THR A 121 4.44 8.10 -24.54
CA THR A 121 4.74 6.72 -24.97
C THR A 121 3.62 5.75 -24.68
#